data_AF-A0A7Y9EV76-F1
#
_entry.id   AF-A0A7Y9EV76-F1
#
_cell.length_a   1.000
_cell.length_b   1.000
_cell.length_c   1.000
_cell.angle_alpha   90.00
_cell.angle_beta   90.00
_cell.angle_gamma   90.00
#
_symmetry.space_group_name_H-M   'P 1'
#
loop_
_entity.id
_entity.type
_entity.pdbx_description
1 polymer ?
#
loop_
_entity_poly.entity_id
_entity_poly.type
_entity_poly.pdbx_seq_one_letter_code
_entity_poly.pdbx_strand_id
1 'polypeptide(L)'
;MSIERLGAGVVKRSTRLADGRELFYYDDPGTTLPAERRIDARTLDARPDTATMRFDVLTGDWISIAAARQNRAFLPPAELDPLAPQTPTNPSEVPDRYDVAVFENRSPSFGPGLPGADAAPLDPQPLGLDATAPSFGRCEVVCFSPEHEGSFGTLTPVRARTVIEAWADRTAALSALPGVAQVFPFENPGAGDRRDAAASAWPDLRLPLPHPAHPAPARAHRGLRGRASRGGSVRRRARHRAGRRARRAARRALDRLRALRRTVARRSARAAASSRRRLRRAHGRRAR
;
A
#
# COMPACT_ATOMS: atom_id res chain seq x y z
N MET A 1 4.60 6.97 29.00
CA MET A 1 4.19 5.68 28.41
C MET A 1 2.78 5.36 28.91
N SER A 2 1.80 5.10 28.04
CA SER A 2 0.45 4.67 28.50
C SER A 2 0.31 3.15 28.42
N ILE A 3 -0.51 2.58 29.30
CA ILE A 3 -0.68 1.13 29.46
C ILE A 3 -2.17 0.79 29.30
N GLU A 4 -2.46 -0.23 28.49
CA GLU A 4 -3.81 -0.72 28.21
C GLU A 4 -3.81 -2.26 28.25
N ARG A 5 -4.85 -2.86 28.84
CA ARG A 5 -5.03 -4.32 28.82
C ARG A 5 -5.97 -4.71 27.70
N LEU A 6 -5.54 -5.65 26.86
CA LEU A 6 -6.29 -6.18 25.73
C LEU A 6 -6.83 -7.58 26.04
N GLY A 7 -7.43 -8.22 25.04
CA GLY A 7 -7.88 -9.60 25.12
C GLY A 7 -6.75 -10.57 25.46
N ALA A 8 -7.12 -11.75 25.95
CA ALA A 8 -6.19 -12.85 26.27
C ALA A 8 -5.08 -12.54 27.29
N GLY A 9 -5.16 -11.43 28.03
CA GLY A 9 -4.16 -11.03 29.01
C GLY A 9 -2.97 -10.26 28.42
N VAL A 10 -3.06 -9.83 27.16
CA VAL A 10 -2.04 -9.02 26.48
C VAL A 10 -2.04 -7.60 27.06
N VAL A 11 -0.85 -7.04 27.26
CA VAL A 11 -0.67 -5.66 27.73
C VAL A 11 -0.04 -4.82 26.64
N LYS A 12 -0.75 -3.78 26.20
CA LYS A 12 -0.25 -2.78 25.26
C LYS A 12 0.42 -1.65 26.02
N ARG A 13 1.60 -1.25 25.57
CA ARG A 13 2.35 -0.10 26.07
C ARG A 13 2.70 0.82 24.92
N SER A 14 2.37 2.10 25.04
CA SER A 14 2.67 3.09 24.00
C SER A 14 3.75 4.08 24.41
N THR A 15 4.69 4.32 23.51
CA THR A 15 5.74 5.32 23.60
C THR A 15 5.95 5.99 22.23
N ARG A 16 6.97 6.84 22.12
CA ARG A 16 7.37 7.47 20.85
C ARG A 16 8.82 7.18 20.54
N LEU A 17 9.11 7.07 19.25
CA LEU A 17 10.46 7.05 18.68
C LEU A 17 11.06 8.46 18.66
N ALA A 18 12.36 8.55 18.41
CA ALA A 18 13.10 9.82 18.44
C ALA A 18 12.59 10.86 17.43
N ASP A 19 12.01 10.40 16.31
CA ASP A 19 11.39 11.23 15.28
C ASP A 19 9.89 11.50 15.50
N GLY A 20 9.37 11.16 16.68
CA GLY A 20 7.99 11.40 17.10
C GLY A 20 6.98 10.35 16.63
N ARG A 21 7.39 9.36 15.80
CA ARG A 21 6.53 8.22 15.44
C ARG A 21 6.07 7.45 16.66
N GLU A 22 4.87 6.91 16.62
CA GLU A 22 4.37 6.05 17.69
C GLU A 22 5.04 4.66 17.65
N LEU A 23 5.35 4.14 18.84
CA LEU A 23 5.81 2.78 19.06
C LEU A 23 4.90 2.12 20.11
N PHE A 24 4.40 0.94 19.79
CA PHE A 24 3.57 0.11 20.64
C PHE A 24 4.29 -1.20 20.93
N TYR A 25 4.40 -1.56 22.21
CA TYR A 25 4.77 -2.89 22.64
C TYR A 25 3.51 -3.65 23.04
N TYR A 26 3.37 -4.88 22.59
CA TYR A 26 2.35 -5.82 23.04
C TYR A 26 3.05 -6.95 23.76
N ASP A 27 2.92 -6.94 25.08
CA ASP A 27 3.52 -7.92 25.97
C ASP A 27 2.64 -9.17 26.04
N ASP A 28 3.28 -10.34 26.00
CA ASP A 28 2.60 -11.61 26.19
C ASP A 28 1.99 -11.71 27.59
N PRO A 29 0.93 -12.51 27.76
CA PRO A 29 0.45 -12.89 29.09
C PRO A 29 1.58 -13.56 29.89
N GLY A 30 1.96 -12.95 31.01
CA GLY A 30 3.05 -13.45 31.85
C GLY A 30 4.46 -13.12 31.34
N THR A 31 4.61 -12.10 30.48
CA THR A 31 5.94 -11.62 30.07
C THR A 31 6.86 -11.35 31.27
N THR A 32 8.14 -11.62 31.10
CA THR A 32 9.20 -11.29 32.07
C THR A 32 9.92 -9.99 31.72
N LEU A 33 9.54 -9.34 30.61
CA LEU A 33 10.11 -8.06 30.21
C LEU A 33 9.75 -6.98 31.25
N PRO A 34 10.64 -6.00 31.49
CA PRO A 34 10.39 -4.94 32.47
C PRO A 34 9.13 -4.13 32.15
N ALA A 35 8.59 -3.35 33.08
CA ALA A 35 7.49 -2.45 32.74
C ALA A 35 7.98 -1.22 31.95
N GLU A 36 9.15 -0.71 32.31
CA GLU A 36 9.81 0.41 31.64
C GLU A 36 10.61 -0.09 30.44
N ARG A 37 10.62 0.69 29.36
CA ARG A 37 11.34 0.39 28.11
C ARG A 37 12.34 1.52 27.86
N ARG A 38 13.48 1.18 27.27
CA ARG A 38 14.46 2.17 26.84
C ARG A 38 13.83 3.19 25.90
N ILE A 39 14.24 4.44 26.03
CA ILE A 39 13.87 5.50 25.08
C ILE A 39 14.68 5.34 23.79
N ASP A 40 14.08 5.73 22.66
CA ASP A 40 14.82 5.85 21.41
C ASP A 40 15.71 7.11 21.46
N ALA A 41 17.03 6.91 21.54
CA ALA A 41 18.02 7.99 21.66
C ALA A 41 18.72 8.32 20.34
N ARG A 42 18.25 7.77 19.21
CA ARG A 42 18.87 7.99 17.90
C ARG A 42 18.67 9.44 17.44
N THR A 43 19.69 10.01 16.79
CA THR A 43 19.55 11.27 16.04
C THR A 43 19.09 10.93 14.62
N LEU A 44 17.88 11.37 14.26
CA LEU A 44 17.24 11.03 12.98
C LEU A 44 16.91 12.30 12.19
N ASP A 45 17.07 12.22 10.87
CA ASP A 45 16.54 13.24 9.96
C ASP A 45 15.02 13.31 10.00
N ALA A 46 14.48 14.45 9.57
CA ALA A 46 13.05 14.63 9.40
C ALA A 46 12.45 13.56 8.48
N ARG A 47 11.20 13.16 8.77
CA ARG A 47 10.45 12.23 7.92
C ARG A 47 10.20 12.85 6.55
N PRO A 48 10.16 12.03 5.49
CA PRO A 48 9.75 12.50 4.17
C PRO A 48 8.29 12.94 4.18
N ASP A 49 7.98 13.89 3.29
CA ASP A 49 6.60 14.30 3.02
C ASP A 49 5.74 13.15 2.48
N THR A 50 4.42 13.38 2.49
CA THR A 50 3.46 12.41 1.96
C THR A 50 3.71 12.15 0.47
N ALA A 51 3.84 10.87 0.12
CA ALA A 51 4.05 10.44 -1.26
C ALA A 51 2.89 10.87 -2.18
N THR A 52 3.11 10.86 -3.49
CA THR A 52 2.06 11.12 -4.50
C THR A 52 1.59 9.82 -5.13
N MET A 53 0.32 9.74 -5.51
CA MET A 53 -0.25 8.67 -6.32
C MET A 53 -0.51 9.14 -7.74
N ARG A 54 -0.45 8.21 -8.70
CA ARG A 54 -0.88 8.40 -10.09
C ARG A 54 -1.92 7.35 -10.47
N PHE A 55 -2.91 7.76 -11.26
CA PHE A 55 -3.90 6.83 -11.78
C PHE A 55 -3.40 6.12 -13.04
N ASP A 56 -3.44 4.79 -13.04
CA ASP A 56 -3.19 3.98 -14.23
C ASP A 56 -4.52 3.68 -14.94
N VAL A 57 -4.76 4.34 -16.08
CA VAL A 57 -5.99 4.18 -16.88
C VAL A 57 -6.17 2.79 -17.49
N LEU A 58 -5.11 1.97 -17.57
CA LEU A 58 -5.20 0.63 -18.14
C LEU A 58 -5.70 -0.39 -17.12
N THR A 59 -5.31 -0.24 -15.86
CA THR A 59 -5.76 -1.11 -14.76
C THR A 59 -6.97 -0.54 -14.03
N GLY A 60 -7.12 0.78 -14.02
CA GLY A 60 -8.11 1.49 -13.23
C GLY A 60 -7.68 1.66 -11.76
N ASP A 61 -6.38 1.58 -11.48
CA ASP A 61 -5.85 1.62 -10.11
C ASP A 61 -5.08 2.91 -9.83
N TRP A 62 -5.17 3.38 -8.59
CA TRP A 62 -4.28 4.38 -8.05
C TRP A 62 -2.98 3.73 -7.56
N ILE A 63 -1.85 4.21 -8.07
CA ILE A 63 -0.51 3.68 -7.77
C ILE A 63 0.27 4.72 -6.97
N SER A 64 0.66 4.38 -5.74
CA SER A 64 1.55 5.21 -4.91
C SER A 64 2.98 5.22 -5.45
N ILE A 65 3.59 6.41 -5.46
CA ILE A 65 4.95 6.69 -5.90
C ILE A 65 5.70 7.31 -4.71
N ALA A 66 6.34 6.46 -3.91
CA ALA A 66 7.08 6.84 -2.72
C ALA A 66 8.59 6.92 -3.01
N ALA A 67 9.04 8.04 -3.59
CA ALA A 67 10.44 8.24 -3.98
C ALA A 67 11.43 8.11 -2.81
N ALA A 68 11.03 8.52 -1.61
CA ALA A 68 11.86 8.41 -0.40
C ALA A 68 12.28 6.97 -0.03
N ARG A 69 11.66 5.94 -0.61
CA ARG A 69 12.04 4.53 -0.39
C ARG A 69 13.32 4.12 -1.12
N GLN A 70 13.81 4.90 -2.08
CA GLN A 70 15.00 4.56 -2.87
C GLN A 70 16.29 4.50 -2.02
N ASN A 71 16.36 5.30 -0.95
CA ASN A 71 17.55 5.39 -0.09
C ASN A 71 17.56 4.35 1.04
N ARG A 72 16.63 3.40 1.03
CA ARG A 72 16.54 2.39 2.07
C ARG A 72 17.60 1.32 1.86
N ALA A 73 18.25 0.90 2.94
CA ALA A 73 19.11 -0.29 2.94
C ALA A 73 18.34 -1.48 2.35
N PHE A 74 18.85 -2.01 1.23
CA PHE A 74 18.31 -3.17 0.56
C PHE A 74 19.06 -4.40 1.06
N LEU A 75 18.36 -5.25 1.84
CA LEU A 75 18.93 -6.45 2.47
C LEU A 75 20.17 -6.13 3.33
N PRO A 76 19.99 -5.40 4.44
CA PRO A 76 21.10 -5.23 5.39
C PRO A 76 21.59 -6.60 5.87
N PRO A 77 22.89 -6.73 6.20
CA PRO A 77 23.39 -7.94 6.82
C PRO A 77 22.69 -8.17 8.17
N ALA A 78 22.67 -9.41 8.66
CA ALA A 78 21.87 -9.83 9.80
C ALA A 78 22.18 -9.02 11.08
N GLU A 79 23.45 -8.68 11.30
CA GLU A 79 23.92 -7.88 12.43
C GLU A 79 23.42 -6.43 12.41
N LEU A 80 22.96 -5.94 11.26
CA LEU A 80 22.35 -4.63 11.06
C LEU A 80 20.84 -4.73 10.80
N ASP A 81 20.19 -5.77 11.31
CA ASP A 81 18.75 -5.92 11.22
C ASP A 81 18.05 -4.72 11.90
N PRO A 82 17.37 -3.86 11.13
CA PRO A 82 16.70 -2.68 11.66
C PRO A 82 15.43 -2.99 12.46
N LEU A 83 14.97 -4.24 12.50
CA LEU A 83 13.84 -4.69 13.31
C LEU A 83 14.27 -5.32 14.64
N ALA A 84 15.53 -5.77 14.76
CA ALA A 84 16.05 -6.32 16.00
C ALA A 84 16.05 -5.26 17.13
N PRO A 85 16.04 -5.66 18.42
CA PRO A 85 16.26 -4.72 19.52
C PRO A 85 17.59 -3.95 19.38
N GLN A 86 17.59 -2.66 19.71
CA GLN A 86 18.79 -1.83 19.61
C GLN A 86 19.95 -2.36 20.45
N THR A 87 21.13 -2.36 19.85
CA THR A 87 22.42 -2.61 20.51
C THR A 87 23.37 -1.44 20.26
N PRO A 88 24.48 -1.30 21.01
CA PRO A 88 25.48 -0.26 20.73
C PRO A 88 26.04 -0.29 19.31
N THR A 89 26.02 -1.46 18.66
CA THR A 89 26.51 -1.65 17.28
C THR A 89 25.40 -1.64 16.23
N ASN A 90 24.13 -1.69 16.63
CA ASN A 90 22.97 -1.65 15.73
C ASN A 90 21.86 -0.74 16.30
N PRO A 91 21.85 0.56 15.93
CA PRO A 91 20.80 1.51 16.33
C PRO A 91 19.53 1.34 15.46
N SER A 92 18.90 0.18 15.58
CA SER A 92 17.66 -0.23 14.92
C SER A 92 16.41 0.58 15.32
N GLU A 93 15.24 0.26 14.76
CA GLU A 93 13.97 0.96 15.02
C GLU A 93 13.36 0.68 16.40
N VAL A 94 13.72 -0.42 17.06
CA VAL A 94 13.09 -0.84 18.33
C VAL A 94 14.08 -0.69 19.49
N PRO A 95 13.93 0.30 20.39
CA PRO A 95 14.95 0.65 21.39
C PRO A 95 15.29 -0.43 22.42
N ASP A 96 14.42 -1.41 22.62
CA ASP A 96 14.53 -2.37 23.69
C ASP A 96 13.99 -3.74 23.28
N ARG A 97 14.22 -4.75 24.12
CA ARG A 97 13.62 -6.08 23.94
C ARG A 97 12.10 -5.99 23.96
N TYR A 98 11.48 -6.82 23.14
CA TYR A 98 10.04 -6.84 22.96
C TYR A 98 9.53 -8.25 22.75
N ASP A 99 8.24 -8.36 23.00
CA ASP A 99 7.41 -9.50 22.71
C ASP A 99 6.85 -9.37 21.29
N VAL A 100 5.98 -8.38 21.08
CA VAL A 100 5.58 -7.88 19.76
C VAL A 100 5.75 -6.36 19.75
N ALA A 101 6.30 -5.80 18.69
CA ALA A 101 6.45 -4.36 18.52
C ALA A 101 5.72 -3.87 17.27
N VAL A 102 5.05 -2.72 17.36
CA VAL A 102 4.44 -2.04 16.21
C VAL A 102 4.86 -0.59 16.17
N PHE A 103 5.31 -0.13 15.02
CA PHE A 103 5.66 1.28 14.82
C PHE A 103 5.33 1.74 13.41
N GLU A 104 5.18 3.05 13.23
CA GLU A 104 5.01 3.63 11.89
C GLU A 104 6.25 3.39 11.04
N ASN A 105 6.08 3.00 9.76
CA ASN A 105 7.20 2.86 8.84
C ASN A 105 7.84 4.23 8.56
N ARG A 106 9.17 4.31 8.65
CA ARG A 106 9.97 5.51 8.37
C ARG A 106 9.89 5.97 6.91
N SER A 107 9.76 5.03 5.97
CA SER A 107 9.67 5.29 4.53
C SER A 107 8.34 4.74 3.98
N PRO A 108 7.21 5.34 4.39
CA PRO A 108 5.91 4.77 4.11
C PRO A 108 5.52 4.96 2.63
N SER A 109 4.67 4.06 2.12
CA SER A 109 4.01 4.28 0.82
C SER A 109 2.75 5.15 0.95
N PHE A 110 2.19 5.27 2.15
CA PHE A 110 1.04 6.12 2.45
C PHE A 110 1.26 6.85 3.77
N GLY A 111 0.95 8.14 3.81
CA GLY A 111 1.24 9.02 4.94
C GLY A 111 2.64 9.66 4.85
N PRO A 112 3.06 10.42 5.89
CA PRO A 112 2.39 10.59 7.19
C PRO A 112 1.11 11.43 7.18
N GLY A 113 0.85 12.17 6.10
CA GLY A 113 -0.32 13.05 6.01
C GLY A 113 -1.64 12.29 5.98
N LEU A 114 -2.65 12.95 6.55
CA LEU A 114 -4.06 12.59 6.44
C LEU A 114 -4.79 13.73 5.73
N PRO A 115 -5.92 13.46 5.04
CA PRO A 115 -6.73 14.52 4.47
C PRO A 115 -7.23 15.48 5.57
N GLY A 116 -7.23 16.78 5.28
CA GLY A 116 -7.90 17.77 6.12
C GLY A 116 -9.43 17.56 6.11
N ALA A 117 -10.13 18.17 7.08
CA ALA A 117 -11.59 18.02 7.22
C ALA A 117 -12.37 18.38 5.95
N ASP A 118 -11.89 19.37 5.20
CA ASP A 118 -12.53 19.87 3.97
C ASP A 118 -11.97 19.23 2.69
N ALA A 119 -11.11 18.21 2.80
CA ALA A 119 -10.53 17.56 1.63
C ALA A 119 -11.62 16.79 0.87
N ALA A 120 -11.72 17.04 -0.44
CA ALA A 120 -12.61 16.27 -1.29
C ALA A 120 -12.21 14.79 -1.29
N PRO A 121 -13.17 13.85 -1.28
CA PRO A 121 -12.87 12.43 -1.45
C PRO A 121 -12.11 12.18 -2.75
N LEU A 122 -11.20 11.20 -2.73
CA LEU A 122 -10.48 10.76 -3.93
C LEU A 122 -11.49 10.25 -4.97
N ASP A 123 -11.44 10.80 -6.19
CA ASP A 123 -12.16 10.24 -7.33
C ASP A 123 -11.55 8.86 -7.69
N PRO A 124 -12.32 7.76 -7.61
CA PRO A 124 -11.80 6.44 -7.93
C PRO A 124 -11.53 6.24 -9.43
N GLN A 125 -12.10 7.08 -10.31
CA GLN A 125 -11.95 6.97 -11.77
C GLN A 125 -11.85 8.34 -12.44
N PRO A 126 -10.75 9.08 -12.18
CA PRO A 126 -10.59 10.42 -12.72
C PRO A 126 -10.52 10.41 -14.24
N LEU A 127 -11.02 11.48 -14.85
CA LEU A 127 -10.87 11.72 -16.28
C LEU A 127 -9.47 12.28 -16.58
N GLY A 128 -8.72 11.59 -17.44
CA GLY A 128 -7.41 12.06 -17.92
C GLY A 128 -6.28 11.07 -17.68
N LEU A 129 -5.15 11.29 -18.36
CA LEU A 129 -3.96 10.43 -18.27
C LEU A 129 -3.00 10.87 -17.14
N ASP A 130 -3.18 12.07 -16.61
CA ASP A 130 -2.23 12.74 -15.69
C ASP A 130 -2.83 12.97 -14.30
N ALA A 131 -3.87 12.20 -13.94
CA ALA A 131 -4.51 12.33 -12.63
C ALA A 131 -3.53 11.95 -11.51
N THR A 132 -3.40 12.85 -10.53
CA THR A 132 -2.53 12.72 -9.36
C THR A 132 -3.32 13.01 -8.10
N ALA A 133 -2.89 12.42 -6.98
CA ALA A 133 -3.46 12.68 -5.67
C ALA A 133 -2.42 12.43 -4.57
N PRO A 134 -2.52 13.05 -3.38
CA PRO A 134 -1.68 12.68 -2.25
C PRO A 134 -1.95 11.24 -1.80
N SER A 135 -0.88 10.51 -1.47
CA SER A 135 -0.92 9.16 -0.94
C SER A 135 -1.18 9.18 0.57
N PHE A 136 -2.33 9.74 0.97
CA PHE A 136 -2.68 9.84 2.38
C PHE A 136 -2.88 8.47 3.03
N GLY A 137 -2.62 8.39 4.33
CA GLY A 137 -2.83 7.19 5.14
C GLY A 137 -1.70 7.00 6.14
N ARG A 138 -1.43 5.74 6.46
CA ARG A 138 -0.41 5.34 7.43
C ARG A 138 0.09 3.95 7.06
N CYS A 139 1.38 3.71 7.24
CA CYS A 139 1.97 2.38 7.11
C CYS A 139 2.64 2.03 8.43
N GLU A 140 2.35 0.85 8.96
CA GLU A 140 2.95 0.36 10.20
C GLU A 140 3.69 -0.95 9.93
N VAL A 141 4.74 -1.20 10.72
CA VAL A 141 5.50 -2.45 10.72
C VAL A 141 5.15 -3.18 12.00
N VAL A 142 4.85 -4.48 11.89
CA VAL A 142 4.57 -5.37 13.03
C VAL A 142 5.70 -6.39 13.13
N CYS A 143 6.49 -6.30 14.20
CA CYS A 143 7.56 -7.24 14.52
C CYS A 143 7.02 -8.34 15.45
N PHE A 144 7.04 -9.59 14.99
CA PHE A 144 6.45 -10.71 15.73
C PHE A 144 7.32 -11.23 16.86
N SER A 145 8.64 -11.06 16.78
CA SER A 145 9.56 -11.43 17.85
C SER A 145 10.89 -10.68 17.70
N PRO A 146 11.75 -10.66 18.73
CA PRO A 146 13.06 -10.02 18.68
C PRO A 146 14.14 -10.88 18.01
N GLU A 147 13.82 -12.13 17.66
CA GLU A 147 14.73 -13.03 16.96
C GLU A 147 14.79 -12.68 15.47
N HIS A 148 16.00 -12.79 14.89
CA HIS A 148 16.26 -12.47 13.48
C HIS A 148 15.61 -13.47 12.52
N GLU A 149 15.39 -14.71 12.97
CA GLU A 149 14.84 -15.79 12.17
C GLU A 149 13.54 -16.31 12.78
N GLY A 150 12.66 -16.82 11.91
CA GLY A 150 11.35 -17.33 12.28
C GLY A 150 10.31 -16.98 11.21
N SER A 151 9.05 -17.28 11.48
CA SER A 151 7.91 -16.78 10.72
C SER A 151 6.67 -16.80 11.62
N PHE A 152 5.54 -16.24 11.19
CA PHE A 152 4.30 -16.39 11.94
C PHE A 152 3.96 -17.87 12.24
N GLY A 153 4.28 -18.78 11.31
CA GLY A 153 4.00 -20.21 11.44
C GLY A 153 4.84 -20.94 12.49
N THR A 154 5.95 -20.36 12.95
CA THR A 154 6.83 -20.95 13.97
C THR A 154 6.59 -20.38 15.37
N LEU A 155 5.67 -19.42 15.51
CA LEU A 155 5.36 -18.80 16.80
C LEU A 155 4.62 -19.79 17.72
N THR A 156 4.86 -19.66 19.03
CA THR A 156 4.03 -20.37 20.02
C THR A 156 2.58 -19.88 19.94
N PRO A 157 1.58 -20.67 20.36
CA PRO A 157 0.18 -20.23 20.36
C PRO A 157 -0.06 -18.95 21.19
N VAL A 158 0.68 -18.77 22.28
CA VAL A 158 0.63 -17.57 23.12
C VAL A 158 1.11 -16.35 22.31
N ARG A 159 2.29 -16.45 21.71
CA ARG A 159 2.88 -15.40 20.88
C ARG A 159 2.00 -15.05 19.68
N ALA A 160 1.49 -16.07 18.97
CA ALA A 160 0.57 -15.88 17.85
C ALA A 160 -0.72 -15.17 18.28
N ARG A 161 -1.23 -15.46 19.50
CA ARG A 161 -2.37 -14.73 20.05
C ARG A 161 -2.03 -13.26 20.28
N THR A 162 -0.87 -12.94 20.82
CA THR A 162 -0.41 -11.55 21.00
C THR A 162 -0.33 -10.78 19.68
N VAL A 163 0.19 -11.41 18.61
CA VAL A 163 0.22 -10.80 17.27
C VAL A 163 -1.20 -10.52 16.76
N ILE A 164 -2.15 -11.44 16.98
CA ILE A 164 -3.56 -11.24 16.58
C ILE A 164 -4.22 -10.10 17.36
N GLU A 165 -3.94 -9.98 18.67
CA GLU A 165 -4.41 -8.85 19.48
C GLU A 165 -3.82 -7.53 18.98
N ALA A 166 -2.53 -7.50 18.66
CA ALA A 166 -1.88 -6.33 18.05
C ALA A 166 -2.56 -5.95 16.73
N TRP A 167 -2.81 -6.91 15.84
CA TRP A 167 -3.52 -6.64 14.58
C TRP A 167 -4.93 -6.12 14.80
N ALA A 168 -5.68 -6.66 15.76
CA ALA A 168 -7.02 -6.19 16.07
C ALA A 168 -7.00 -4.74 16.58
N ASP A 169 -6.14 -4.44 17.56
CA ASP A 169 -5.97 -3.09 18.11
C ASP A 169 -5.56 -2.09 17.03
N ARG A 170 -4.50 -2.40 16.27
CA ARG A 170 -4.02 -1.50 15.22
C ARG A 170 -5.02 -1.32 14.09
N THR A 171 -5.74 -2.38 13.71
CA THR A 171 -6.80 -2.27 12.69
C THR A 171 -7.90 -1.34 13.16
N ALA A 172 -8.33 -1.43 14.42
CA ALA A 172 -9.34 -0.55 14.98
C ALA A 172 -8.87 0.92 15.00
N ALA A 173 -7.63 1.16 15.47
CA ALA A 173 -7.05 2.49 15.52
C ALA A 173 -6.88 3.12 14.12
N LEU A 174 -6.34 2.37 13.16
CA LEU A 174 -6.12 2.85 11.80
C LEU A 174 -7.44 3.08 11.04
N SER A 175 -8.46 2.24 11.27
CA SER A 175 -9.79 2.41 10.65
C SER A 175 -10.52 3.67 11.12
N ALA A 176 -10.16 4.21 12.28
CA ALA A 176 -10.73 5.45 12.80
C ALA A 176 -10.08 6.72 12.22
N LEU A 177 -8.97 6.59 11.48
CA LEU A 177 -8.29 7.75 10.90
C LEU A 177 -9.09 8.36 9.74
N PRO A 178 -9.19 9.71 9.66
CA PRO A 178 -9.84 10.38 8.55
C PRO A 178 -9.29 9.94 7.18
N GLY A 179 -10.19 9.63 6.26
CA GLY A 179 -9.85 9.21 4.90
C GLY A 179 -9.35 7.77 4.74
N VAL A 180 -9.18 7.02 5.83
CA VAL A 180 -8.84 5.59 5.73
C VAL A 180 -10.10 4.79 5.38
N ALA A 181 -10.14 4.27 4.16
CA ALA A 181 -11.25 3.43 3.68
C ALA A 181 -11.04 1.93 3.96
N GLN A 182 -9.78 1.49 4.07
CA GLN A 182 -9.44 0.08 4.27
C GLN A 182 -8.12 -0.07 5.02
N VAL A 183 -8.09 -1.05 5.93
CA VAL A 183 -6.86 -1.61 6.51
C VAL A 183 -6.52 -2.94 5.85
N PHE A 184 -5.29 -3.10 5.37
CA PHE A 184 -4.86 -4.32 4.67
C PHE A 184 -3.59 -4.94 5.28
N PRO A 185 -3.76 -5.87 6.26
CA PRO A 185 -2.67 -6.66 6.80
C PRO A 185 -2.10 -7.63 5.80
N PHE A 186 -0.77 -7.60 5.64
CA PHE A 186 -0.04 -8.62 4.91
C PHE A 186 1.35 -8.84 5.49
N GLU A 187 1.88 -10.01 5.21
CA GLU A 187 3.26 -10.40 5.45
C GLU A 187 3.90 -10.60 4.09
N ASN A 188 5.08 -10.03 3.89
CA ASN A 188 5.95 -10.45 2.80
C ASN A 188 6.85 -11.53 3.41
N PRO A 189 7.01 -12.74 2.83
CA PRO A 189 8.02 -13.70 3.27
C PRO A 189 9.40 -13.37 2.66
N GLY A 190 10.47 -13.73 3.37
CA GLY A 190 11.86 -13.51 2.93
C GLY A 190 12.21 -14.20 1.61
N ALA A 191 13.30 -13.76 0.98
CA ALA A 191 13.76 -14.25 -0.33
C ALA A 191 14.41 -15.66 -0.29
N GLY A 192 14.44 -16.33 0.86
CA GLY A 192 14.86 -17.73 0.98
C GLY A 192 13.87 -18.68 0.31
N ASP A 193 14.37 -19.81 -0.21
CA ASP A 193 13.54 -20.85 -0.82
C ASP A 193 12.35 -21.19 0.10
N ARG A 194 11.18 -21.43 -0.49
CA ARG A 194 9.85 -21.50 0.16
C ARG A 194 9.70 -22.64 1.19
N ARG A 195 10.78 -23.31 1.57
CA ARG A 195 10.80 -24.41 2.54
C ARG A 195 11.54 -24.04 3.83
N ASP A 196 12.44 -23.06 3.81
CA ASP A 196 13.30 -22.70 4.96
C ASP A 196 13.41 -21.18 5.17
N ALA A 197 12.38 -20.41 4.81
CA ALA A 197 12.46 -18.95 4.79
C ALA A 197 12.61 -18.33 6.19
N ALA A 198 13.86 -18.10 6.59
CA ALA A 198 14.23 -17.12 7.61
C ALA A 198 13.60 -15.76 7.26
N ALA A 199 12.89 -15.17 8.24
CA ALA A 199 12.16 -13.92 8.14
C ALA A 199 13.04 -12.70 7.90
N SER A 200 13.55 -12.56 6.69
CA SER A 200 14.01 -11.26 6.19
C SER A 200 12.90 -10.64 5.35
N ALA A 201 11.74 -10.33 5.95
CA ALA A 201 10.72 -9.61 5.20
C ALA A 201 9.78 -8.79 6.07
N TRP A 202 10.13 -7.50 6.09
CA TRP A 202 9.33 -6.33 6.39
C TRP A 202 7.84 -6.47 6.04
N PRO A 203 6.96 -6.67 7.03
CA PRO A 203 5.54 -6.46 6.82
C PRO A 203 5.30 -4.95 6.80
N ASP A 204 5.07 -4.40 5.61
CA ASP A 204 4.35 -3.14 5.52
C ASP A 204 2.87 -3.48 5.75
N LEU A 205 2.25 -3.15 6.88
CA LEU A 205 0.80 -3.02 6.92
C LEU A 205 0.45 -1.79 6.08
N ARG A 206 -0.05 -1.96 4.85
CA ARG A 206 -0.44 -0.84 3.96
C ARG A 206 -1.95 -0.65 3.99
N LEU A 207 -2.39 0.61 4.00
CA LEU A 207 -3.80 0.98 3.85
C LEU A 207 -4.04 1.38 2.39
N PRO A 208 -4.78 0.59 1.58
CA PRO A 208 -5.21 1.07 0.27
C PRO A 208 -6.41 2.03 0.41
N LEU A 209 -6.36 3.10 -0.39
CA LEU A 209 -7.51 3.90 -0.83
C LEU A 209 -8.39 3.08 -1.81
N PRO A 210 -9.63 3.50 -2.12
CA PRO A 210 -10.68 2.58 -2.50
C PRO A 210 -10.38 1.85 -3.81
N HIS A 211 -10.51 0.54 -3.79
CA HIS A 211 -10.96 -0.16 -4.97
C HIS A 211 -12.42 0.29 -5.18
N PRO A 212 -12.84 0.80 -6.36
CA PRO A 212 -14.26 0.91 -6.64
C PRO A 212 -14.82 -0.49 -6.45
N ALA A 213 -15.68 -0.67 -5.47
CA ALA A 213 -16.43 -1.91 -5.37
C ALA A 213 -17.03 -2.15 -6.75
N HIS A 214 -16.54 -3.15 -7.48
CA HIS A 214 -17.49 -3.96 -8.19
C HIS A 214 -18.34 -4.52 -7.06
N PRO A 215 -19.63 -4.17 -6.95
CA PRO A 215 -20.44 -4.69 -5.87
C PRO A 215 -20.27 -6.20 -5.90
N ALA A 216 -19.75 -6.77 -4.81
CA ALA A 216 -19.98 -8.18 -4.56
C ALA A 216 -21.49 -8.39 -4.69
N PRO A 217 -21.98 -9.45 -5.36
CA PRO A 217 -23.38 -9.79 -5.27
C PRO A 217 -23.61 -10.37 -3.87
N ALA A 218 -23.66 -9.50 -2.87
CA ALA A 218 -23.99 -9.82 -1.47
C ALA A 218 -25.47 -9.53 -1.17
N ARG A 219 -26.30 -9.33 -2.20
CA ARG A 219 -27.76 -9.26 -2.08
C ARG A 219 -28.43 -10.07 -3.19
N ALA A 220 -28.21 -11.39 -3.18
CA ALA A 220 -29.04 -12.33 -3.93
C ALA A 220 -28.96 -13.77 -3.38
N HIS A 221 -28.78 -13.97 -2.08
CA HIS A 221 -28.97 -15.28 -1.45
C HIS A 221 -29.48 -15.13 -0.01
N ARG A 222 -30.67 -14.53 0.12
CA ARG A 222 -31.55 -14.78 1.27
C ARG A 222 -32.71 -15.63 0.75
N GLY A 223 -32.44 -16.92 0.64
CA GLY A 223 -33.37 -17.89 0.13
C GLY A 223 -32.66 -19.21 -0.10
N LEU A 224 -33.02 -20.20 0.71
CA LEU A 224 -32.69 -21.63 0.61
C LEU A 224 -31.34 -22.06 1.20
N ARG A 225 -31.42 -22.43 2.50
CA ARG A 225 -30.78 -23.57 3.18
C ARG A 225 -29.45 -24.11 2.61
N GLY A 226 -28.41 -24.11 3.46
CA GLY A 226 -27.42 -25.20 3.50
C GLY A 226 -25.96 -24.83 3.21
N ARG A 227 -25.15 -24.84 4.28
CA ARG A 227 -23.68 -25.05 4.35
C ARG A 227 -22.76 -24.13 3.52
N ALA A 228 -22.01 -23.30 4.24
CA ALA A 228 -20.80 -22.65 3.75
C ALA A 228 -19.75 -23.70 3.34
N SER A 229 -19.35 -23.71 2.07
CA SER A 229 -18.23 -24.51 1.59
C SER A 229 -17.10 -23.61 1.06
N ARG A 230 -15.88 -23.99 1.43
CA ARG A 230 -14.58 -23.44 1.01
C ARG A 230 -14.45 -23.54 -0.52
N GLY A 231 -13.74 -22.58 -1.15
CA GLY A 231 -13.52 -22.64 -2.60
C GLY A 231 -12.41 -21.72 -3.13
N GLY A 232 -11.15 -22.10 -2.91
CA GLY A 232 -9.95 -21.41 -3.40
C GLY A 232 -9.61 -21.64 -4.89
N SER A 233 -10.31 -22.51 -5.62
CA SER A 233 -9.89 -22.91 -6.98
C SER A 233 -10.78 -22.39 -8.12
N VAL A 234 -12.02 -21.95 -7.87
CA VAL A 234 -12.94 -21.45 -8.93
C VAL A 234 -12.64 -19.99 -9.32
N ARG A 235 -11.98 -19.22 -8.45
CA ARG A 235 -11.68 -17.79 -8.65
C ARG A 235 -10.67 -17.51 -9.77
N ARG A 236 -9.78 -18.46 -10.10
CA ARG A 236 -8.68 -18.24 -11.06
C ARG A 236 -9.13 -18.30 -12.53
N ARG A 237 -10.14 -19.12 -12.86
CA ARG A 237 -10.66 -19.25 -14.24
C ARG A 237 -11.58 -18.09 -14.65
N ALA A 238 -12.35 -17.52 -13.71
CA ALA A 238 -13.20 -16.36 -13.97
C ALA A 238 -12.37 -15.07 -14.23
N ARG A 239 -11.31 -14.86 -13.45
CA ARG A 239 -10.35 -13.74 -13.62
C ARG A 239 -9.70 -13.72 -15.01
N HIS A 240 -9.36 -14.89 -15.54
CA HIS A 240 -8.75 -15.01 -16.87
C HIS A 240 -9.68 -14.61 -18.03
N ARG A 241 -11.00 -14.81 -17.90
CA ARG A 241 -11.98 -14.47 -18.96
C ARG A 241 -12.36 -12.98 -18.92
N ALA A 242 -12.50 -12.39 -17.73
CA ALA A 242 -12.78 -10.96 -17.55
C ALA A 242 -11.62 -10.08 -18.05
N GLY A 243 -10.37 -10.43 -17.71
CA GLY A 243 -9.17 -9.72 -18.19
C GLY A 243 -9.01 -9.76 -19.72
N ARG A 244 -9.47 -10.82 -20.39
CA ARG A 244 -9.48 -10.91 -21.86
C ARG A 244 -10.52 -9.99 -22.50
N ARG A 245 -11.66 -9.74 -21.84
CA ARG A 245 -12.69 -8.82 -22.33
C ARG A 245 -12.26 -7.35 -22.17
N ALA A 246 -11.69 -7.00 -21.02
CA ALA A 246 -11.14 -5.65 -20.77
C ALA A 246 -10.01 -5.30 -21.76
N ARG A 247 -9.05 -6.21 -22.00
CA ARG A 247 -7.99 -6.01 -23.00
C ARG A 247 -8.54 -5.85 -24.43
N ARG A 248 -9.64 -6.52 -24.77
CA ARG A 248 -10.31 -6.36 -26.07
C ARG A 248 -11.03 -5.02 -26.20
N ALA A 249 -11.64 -4.52 -25.12
CA ALA A 249 -12.26 -3.20 -25.09
C ALA A 249 -11.22 -2.08 -25.22
N ALA A 250 -10.11 -2.16 -24.46
CA ALA A 250 -9.01 -1.21 -24.53
C ALA A 250 -8.37 -1.16 -25.93
N ARG A 251 -8.15 -2.32 -26.57
CA ARG A 251 -7.66 -2.39 -27.97
C ARG A 251 -8.62 -1.71 -28.95
N ARG A 252 -9.93 -1.94 -28.82
CA ARG A 252 -10.95 -1.29 -29.67
C ARG A 252 -10.97 0.23 -29.49
N ALA A 253 -10.77 0.73 -28.27
CA ALA A 253 -10.68 2.16 -28.00
C ALA A 253 -9.43 2.78 -28.63
N LEU A 254 -8.27 2.12 -28.51
CA LEU A 254 -7.02 2.52 -29.17
C LEU A 254 -7.14 2.52 -30.70
N ASP A 255 -7.80 1.53 -31.29
CA ASP A 255 -8.01 1.46 -32.74
C ASP A 255 -8.93 2.58 -33.23
N ARG A 256 -9.97 2.94 -32.46
CA ARG A 256 -10.83 4.10 -32.75
C ARG A 256 -10.05 5.41 -32.70
N LEU A 257 -9.18 5.61 -31.71
CA LEU A 257 -8.33 6.80 -31.60
C LEU A 257 -7.33 6.89 -32.77
N ARG A 258 -6.74 5.78 -33.19
CA ARG A 258 -5.87 5.72 -34.37
C ARG A 258 -6.62 6.04 -35.66
N ALA A 259 -7.85 5.54 -35.81
CA ALA A 259 -8.70 5.84 -36.96
C ALA A 259 -9.08 7.33 -37.01
N LEU A 260 -9.46 7.92 -35.87
CA LEU A 260 -9.72 9.36 -35.74
C LEU A 260 -8.51 10.20 -36.13
N ARG A 261 -7.31 9.87 -35.63
CA ARG A 261 -6.06 10.55 -36.01
C ARG A 261 -5.77 10.48 -37.52
N ARG A 262 -5.98 9.33 -38.16
CA ARG A 262 -5.83 9.18 -39.62
C ARG A 262 -6.83 10.02 -40.40
N THR A 263 -8.07 10.10 -39.94
CA THR A 263 -9.12 10.91 -40.57
C THR A 263 -8.81 12.40 -40.47
N VAL A 264 -8.36 12.86 -39.31
CA VAL A 264 -7.92 14.25 -39.09
C VAL A 264 -6.74 14.57 -40.01
N ALA A 265 -5.72 13.72 -40.05
CA ALA A 265 -4.55 13.92 -40.92
C ALA A 265 -4.93 14.00 -42.42
N ARG A 266 -5.86 13.16 -42.89
CA ARG A 266 -6.36 13.20 -44.27
C ARG A 266 -7.15 14.47 -44.59
N ARG A 267 -7.95 14.98 -43.64
CA ARG A 267 -8.67 16.26 -43.79
C ARG A 267 -7.68 17.43 -43.88
N SER A 268 -6.67 17.46 -43.03
CA SER A 268 -5.62 18.48 -43.07
C SER A 268 -4.83 18.47 -44.38
N ALA A 269 -4.47 17.28 -44.89
CA ALA A 269 -3.77 17.15 -46.17
C ALA A 269 -4.62 17.63 -47.37
N ARG A 270 -5.93 17.33 -47.38
CA ARG A 270 -6.86 17.81 -48.40
C ARG A 270 -7.01 19.34 -48.37
N ALA A 271 -7.15 19.92 -47.18
CA ALA A 271 -7.22 21.37 -47.02
C ALA A 271 -5.95 22.08 -47.52
N ALA A 272 -4.77 21.52 -47.24
CA ALA A 272 -3.50 22.02 -47.74
C ALA A 272 -3.40 21.93 -49.28
N ALA A 273 -3.83 20.82 -49.89
CA ALA A 273 -3.84 20.65 -51.34
C ALA A 273 -4.81 21.62 -52.05
N SER A 274 -6.01 21.82 -51.49
CA SER A 274 -6.98 22.81 -51.99
C SER A 274 -6.42 24.23 -51.92
N SER A 275 -5.71 24.58 -50.84
CA SER A 275 -5.07 25.89 -50.67
C SER A 275 -3.97 26.14 -51.70
N ARG A 276 -3.09 25.14 -51.93
CA ARG A 276 -2.06 25.21 -53.00
C ARG A 276 -2.67 25.36 -54.40
N ARG A 277 -3.79 24.70 -54.66
CA ARG A 277 -4.49 24.78 -55.96
C ARG A 277 -5.15 26.15 -56.18
N ARG A 278 -5.68 26.78 -55.12
CA ARG A 278 -6.19 28.16 -55.16
C ARG A 278 -5.07 29.17 -55.40
N LEU A 279 -3.93 29.03 -54.72
CA LEU A 279 -2.74 29.86 -54.92
C LEU A 279 -2.20 29.79 -56.36
N ARG A 280 -2.09 28.57 -56.93
CA ARG A 280 -1.67 28.40 -58.33
C ARG A 280 -2.64 29.05 -59.33
N ARG A 281 -3.95 28.99 -59.08
CA ARG A 281 -4.97 29.68 -59.91
C ARG A 281 -4.92 31.20 -59.78
N ALA A 282 -4.60 31.72 -58.59
CA ALA A 282 -4.43 33.15 -58.35
C ALA A 282 -3.17 33.70 -59.07
N HIS A 283 -2.06 32.95 -59.07
CA HIS A 283 -0.85 33.33 -59.81
C HIS A 283 -1.00 33.21 -61.33
N GLY A 284 -1.73 32.19 -61.83
CA GLY A 284 -2.01 32.06 -63.26
C GLY A 284 -2.96 33.11 -63.84
N ARG A 285 -3.70 33.86 -63.00
CA ARG A 285 -4.57 34.98 -63.41
C ARG A 285 -3.89 36.35 -63.38
N ARG A 286 -2.70 36.47 -62.79
CA ARG A 286 -1.90 37.71 -62.79
C ARG A 286 -0.87 37.77 -63.93
N ALA A 287 -0.77 36.70 -64.73
CA ALA A 287 0.17 36.57 -65.85
C ALA A 287 -0.54 36.61 -67.22
N ARG A 288 -1.73 37.22 -67.29
CA ARG A 288 -2.46 37.52 -68.52
C ARG A 288 -2.81 39.00 -68.53
#